data_AF-A0A7W0ML55-F1
#
_entry.id   AF-A0A7W0ML55-F1
#
_cell.length_a   1.000
_cell.length_b   1.000
_cell.length_c   1.000
_cell.angle_alpha   90.00
_cell.angle_beta   90.00
_cell.angle_gamma   90.00
#
_symmetry.space_group_name_H-M   'P 1'
#
loop_
_entity.id
_entity.type
_entity.pdbx_description
1 polymer ?
#
loop_
_entity_poly.entity_id
_entity_poly.type
_entity_poly.pdbx_seq_one_letter_code
_entity_poly.pdbx_strand_id
1 'polypeptide(L)'
;HAILHFLALAVAFGEPPASRDPELLVPEATGREALALMRALHARRVRAADGKNPIAILDAMAGGAEIALCPLIYGYVPYARAEAGRQPLRFTDAPVTATGGRPGSVLGGTGIAISIRCTPPPALIAHLEWLMSPETQADFIPSEAGQPGLRSAWEDDGVNRAWGGFYRAIARTLDSAWVRPRHPGWIAFQTEASALLRDALESGAPDAAVLGRLQDRYAVSRAGGEEI
;
A
#
# COMPACT_ATOMS: atom_id res chain seq x y z
N HIS A 1 -5.14 -4.32 6.91
CA HIS A 1 -4.37 -3.13 6.49
C HIS A 1 -4.80 -1.82 7.15
N ALA A 2 -5.61 -1.80 8.22
CA ALA A 2 -6.13 -0.54 8.77
C ALA A 2 -5.03 0.42 9.26
N ILE A 3 -3.97 -0.10 9.89
CA ILE A 3 -2.82 0.74 10.29
C ILE A 3 -2.09 1.33 9.10
N LEU A 4 -1.96 0.60 8.00
CA LEU A 4 -1.29 1.12 6.80
C LEU A 4 -2.09 2.26 6.16
N HIS A 5 -3.43 2.24 6.25
CA HIS A 5 -4.25 3.37 5.82
C HIS A 5 -4.04 4.59 6.73
N PHE A 6 -4.05 4.38 8.05
CA PHE A 6 -3.78 5.43 9.03
C PHE A 6 -2.42 6.12 8.76
N LEU A 7 -1.37 5.31 8.55
CA LEU A 7 -0.03 5.83 8.27
C LEU A 7 0.08 6.48 6.88
N ALA A 8 -0.60 5.95 5.87
CA ALA A 8 -0.70 6.60 4.57
C ALA A 8 -1.35 7.99 4.68
N LEU A 9 -2.39 8.15 5.51
CA LEU A 9 -2.99 9.45 5.77
C LEU A 9 -2.04 10.40 6.51
N ALA A 10 -1.30 9.91 7.51
CA ALA A 10 -0.27 10.73 8.17
C ALA A 10 0.78 11.25 7.16
N VAL A 11 1.22 10.41 6.22
CA VAL A 11 2.09 10.81 5.11
C VAL A 11 1.43 11.87 4.22
N ALA A 12 0.14 11.72 3.89
CA ALA A 12 -0.60 12.72 3.10
C ALA A 12 -0.73 14.07 3.82
N PHE A 13 -0.78 14.06 5.16
CA PHE A 13 -0.77 15.27 6.00
C PHE A 13 0.64 15.85 6.23
N GLY A 14 1.68 15.26 5.63
CA GLY A 14 3.05 15.77 5.72
C GLY A 14 3.84 15.26 6.94
N GLU A 15 3.31 14.30 7.68
CA GLU A 15 3.96 13.69 8.85
C GLU A 15 4.19 12.19 8.62
N PRO A 16 5.22 11.79 7.85
CA PRO A 16 5.58 10.39 7.76
C PRO A 16 5.83 9.80 9.16
N PRO A 17 5.43 8.54 9.41
CA PRO A 17 5.58 7.94 10.73
C PRO A 17 7.02 7.96 11.21
N ALA A 18 7.23 8.25 12.50
CA ALA A 18 8.54 8.28 13.16
C ALA A 18 9.59 9.22 12.52
N SER A 19 9.17 10.17 11.66
CA SER A 19 10.09 11.06 10.94
C SER A 19 10.67 12.20 11.79
N ARG A 20 9.88 12.73 12.72
CA ARG A 20 10.32 13.79 13.66
C ARG A 20 11.08 13.22 14.86
N ASP A 21 10.62 12.07 15.33
CA ASP A 21 11.14 11.37 16.50
C ASP A 21 10.94 9.87 16.28
N PRO A 22 12.02 9.06 16.27
CA PRO A 22 11.94 7.60 16.11
C PRO A 22 11.08 6.89 17.16
N GLU A 23 10.87 7.51 18.33
CA GLU A 23 10.06 6.93 19.40
C GLU A 23 8.59 7.34 19.31
N LEU A 24 8.23 8.29 18.44
CA LEU A 24 6.86 8.75 18.23
C LEU A 24 6.30 8.23 16.91
N LEU A 25 5.23 7.43 16.96
CA LEU A 25 4.62 6.88 15.74
C LEU A 25 4.10 7.99 14.82
N VAL A 26 3.21 8.85 15.32
CA VAL A 26 2.61 10.00 14.61
C VAL A 26 2.26 11.07 15.65
N PRO A 27 2.47 12.38 15.39
CA PRO A 27 2.01 13.46 16.27
C PRO A 27 0.49 13.40 16.54
N GLU A 28 0.06 13.75 17.75
CA GLU A 28 -1.35 13.60 18.16
C GLU A 28 -2.33 14.35 17.23
N ALA A 29 -2.00 15.59 16.85
CA ALA A 29 -2.84 16.39 15.95
C ALA A 29 -3.09 15.67 14.61
N THR A 30 -2.03 15.21 13.94
CA THR A 30 -2.14 14.45 12.69
C THR A 30 -2.87 13.11 12.89
N GLY A 31 -2.61 12.43 14.00
CA GLY A 31 -3.29 11.18 14.33
C GLY A 31 -4.81 11.38 14.44
N ARG A 32 -5.27 12.49 15.04
CA ARG A 32 -6.69 12.84 15.11
C ARG A 32 -7.28 13.13 13.74
N GLU A 33 -6.58 13.86 12.88
CA GLU A 33 -7.02 14.13 11.50
C GLU A 33 -7.16 12.84 10.68
N ALA A 34 -6.19 11.92 10.79
CA ALA A 34 -6.24 10.61 10.13
C ALA A 34 -7.41 9.76 10.65
N LEU A 35 -7.63 9.70 11.97
CA LEU A 35 -8.76 8.98 12.55
C LEU A 35 -10.10 9.57 12.11
N ALA A 36 -10.24 10.89 12.11
CA ALA A 36 -11.45 11.57 11.67
C ALA A 36 -11.81 11.20 10.22
N LEU A 37 -10.83 11.20 9.32
CA LEU A 37 -11.04 10.81 7.91
C LEU A 37 -11.35 9.31 7.77
N MET A 38 -10.65 8.43 8.50
CA MET A 38 -10.95 7.00 8.51
C MET A 38 -12.37 6.71 9.01
N ARG A 39 -12.83 7.40 10.06
CA ARG A 39 -14.21 7.31 10.56
C ARG A 39 -15.22 7.79 9.53
N ALA A 40 -14.93 8.91 8.86
CA ALA A 40 -15.79 9.44 7.80
C ALA A 40 -15.94 8.46 6.62
N LEU A 41 -14.85 7.79 6.22
CA LEU A 41 -14.88 6.73 5.21
C LEU A 41 -15.61 5.49 5.70
N HIS A 42 -15.34 5.06 6.94
CA HIS A 42 -15.96 3.89 7.56
C HIS A 42 -17.48 4.03 7.70
N ALA A 43 -17.97 5.22 8.04
CA ALA A 43 -19.41 5.53 8.11
C ALA A 43 -20.10 5.50 6.74
N ARG A 44 -19.35 5.63 5.64
CA ARG A 44 -19.84 5.61 4.25
C ARG A 44 -19.53 4.30 3.53
N ARG A 45 -19.06 3.29 4.24
CA ARG A 45 -18.75 1.98 3.65
C ARG A 45 -20.01 1.35 3.09
N VAL A 46 -19.88 0.66 1.96
CA VAL A 46 -20.98 -0.09 1.36
C VAL A 46 -20.88 -1.55 1.75
N ARG A 47 -22.03 -2.22 1.89
CA ARG A 47 -22.10 -3.65 2.28
C ARG A 47 -21.28 -4.55 1.36
N ALA A 48 -21.17 -4.18 0.09
CA ALA A 48 -20.36 -4.90 -0.89
C ALA A 48 -18.86 -4.94 -0.57
N ALA A 49 -18.36 -4.12 0.37
CA ALA A 49 -16.95 -4.12 0.80
C ALA A 49 -16.72 -4.76 2.18
N ASP A 50 -17.79 -5.08 2.93
CA ASP A 50 -17.67 -5.56 4.31
C ASP A 50 -16.94 -6.90 4.39
N GLY A 51 -15.94 -6.97 5.27
CA GLY A 51 -15.15 -8.19 5.52
C GLY A 51 -14.26 -8.64 4.36
N LYS A 52 -14.21 -7.89 3.25
CA LYS A 52 -13.44 -8.27 2.06
C LYS A 52 -11.99 -7.81 2.13
N ASN A 53 -11.11 -8.62 1.56
CA ASN A 53 -9.74 -8.22 1.27
C ASN A 53 -9.69 -7.37 -0.02
N PRO A 54 -8.55 -6.73 -0.35
CA PRO A 54 -8.43 -5.90 -1.55
C PRO A 54 -8.85 -6.59 -2.85
N ILE A 55 -8.47 -7.86 -3.06
CA ILE A 55 -8.81 -8.64 -4.25
C ILE A 55 -10.33 -8.78 -4.37
N ALA A 56 -11.00 -9.20 -3.30
CA ALA A 56 -12.45 -9.37 -3.28
C ALA A 56 -13.23 -8.03 -3.42
N ILE A 57 -12.65 -6.91 -2.99
CA ILE A 57 -13.21 -5.57 -3.24
C ILE A 57 -13.10 -5.24 -4.74
N LEU A 58 -11.92 -5.45 -5.34
CA LEU A 58 -11.70 -5.20 -6.76
C LEU A 58 -12.55 -6.12 -7.65
N ASP A 59 -12.75 -7.38 -7.26
CA ASP A 59 -13.66 -8.31 -7.95
C ASP A 59 -15.10 -7.79 -7.91
N ALA A 60 -15.56 -7.32 -6.75
CA ALA A 60 -16.88 -6.73 -6.62
C ALA A 60 -17.03 -5.47 -7.49
N MET A 61 -16.04 -4.57 -7.46
CA MET A 61 -16.01 -3.39 -8.31
C MET A 61 -16.06 -3.74 -9.80
N ALA A 62 -15.18 -4.66 -10.25
CA ALA A 62 -15.10 -5.08 -11.65
C ALA A 62 -16.35 -5.86 -12.11
N GLY A 63 -17.04 -6.53 -11.18
CA GLY A 63 -18.31 -7.22 -11.38
C GLY A 63 -19.54 -6.29 -11.37
N GLY A 64 -19.35 -4.97 -11.23
CA GLY A 64 -20.44 -3.99 -11.30
C GLY A 64 -21.14 -3.70 -9.97
N ALA A 65 -20.53 -4.01 -8.83
CA ALA A 65 -21.05 -3.59 -7.53
C ALA A 65 -21.05 -2.06 -7.39
N GLU A 66 -21.90 -1.54 -6.52
CA GLU A 66 -22.04 -0.10 -6.19
C GLU A 66 -20.85 0.46 -5.37
N ILE A 67 -19.62 0.07 -5.70
CA ILE A 67 -18.40 0.65 -5.14
C ILE A 67 -17.81 1.58 -6.20
N ALA A 68 -18.16 2.86 -6.12
CA ALA A 68 -17.65 3.86 -7.06
C ALA A 68 -16.16 4.19 -6.86
N LEU A 69 -15.67 4.07 -5.63
CA LEU A 69 -14.30 4.42 -5.26
C LEU A 69 -13.85 3.59 -4.05
N CYS A 70 -12.65 3.03 -4.11
CA CYS A 70 -11.96 2.43 -2.96
C CYS A 70 -10.61 3.13 -2.77
N PRO A 71 -10.52 4.15 -1.88
CA PRO A 71 -9.27 4.89 -1.70
C PRO A 71 -8.21 4.00 -1.03
N LEU A 72 -6.94 4.21 -1.39
CA LEU A 72 -5.78 3.54 -0.79
C LEU A 72 -5.77 2.00 -0.92
N ILE A 73 -6.53 1.45 -1.87
CA ILE A 73 -6.46 0.03 -2.20
C ILE A 73 -5.12 -0.31 -2.86
N TYR A 74 -4.61 -1.51 -2.63
CA TYR A 74 -3.45 -1.99 -3.40
C TYR A 74 -3.84 -2.11 -4.88
N GLY A 75 -3.04 -1.50 -5.75
CA GLY A 75 -3.21 -1.60 -7.20
C GLY A 75 -2.79 -2.97 -7.69
N TYR A 76 -3.73 -3.72 -8.25
CA TYR A 76 -3.49 -4.98 -8.96
C TYR A 76 -3.73 -4.73 -10.45
N VAL A 77 -2.65 -4.68 -11.23
CA VAL A 77 -2.69 -4.35 -12.66
C VAL A 77 -3.65 -5.22 -13.50
N PRO A 78 -3.95 -6.50 -13.17
CA PRO A 78 -4.92 -7.29 -13.93
C PRO A 78 -6.32 -6.66 -14.00
N TYR A 79 -6.70 -5.85 -13.00
CA TYR A 79 -8.00 -5.17 -12.99
C TYR A 79 -8.05 -3.95 -13.90
N ALA A 80 -6.91 -3.45 -14.40
CA ALA A 80 -6.87 -2.30 -15.31
C ALA A 80 -7.25 -2.64 -16.76
N ARG A 81 -7.32 -3.94 -17.09
CA ARG A 81 -7.67 -4.44 -18.41
C ARG A 81 -9.06 -5.08 -18.39
N ALA A 82 -9.75 -5.01 -19.52
CA ALA A 82 -10.99 -5.75 -19.71
C ALA A 82 -10.71 -7.26 -19.75
N GLU A 83 -11.61 -8.04 -19.14
CA GLU A 83 -11.63 -9.49 -19.17
C GLU A 83 -13.09 -9.94 -19.29
N ALA A 84 -13.34 -11.14 -19.84
CA ALA A 84 -14.69 -11.66 -19.98
C ALA A 84 -15.43 -11.65 -18.62
N GLY A 85 -16.56 -10.94 -18.56
CA GLY A 85 -17.36 -10.82 -17.33
C GLY A 85 -16.87 -9.77 -16.32
N ARG A 86 -15.84 -8.98 -16.64
CA ARG A 86 -15.29 -7.94 -15.75
C ARG A 86 -15.10 -6.61 -16.48
N GLN A 87 -15.56 -5.53 -15.87
CA GLN A 87 -15.28 -4.18 -16.36
C GLN A 87 -13.86 -3.75 -15.92
N PRO A 88 -13.07 -3.11 -16.81
CA PRO A 88 -11.77 -2.57 -16.44
C PRO A 88 -11.94 -1.46 -15.40
N LEU A 89 -11.16 -1.54 -14.32
CA LEU A 89 -11.09 -0.53 -13.29
C LEU A 89 -10.05 0.53 -13.65
N ARG A 90 -10.34 1.77 -13.28
CA ARG A 90 -9.37 2.87 -13.39
C ARG A 90 -8.66 3.04 -12.06
N PHE A 91 -7.34 3.08 -12.12
CA PHE A 91 -6.49 3.43 -11.01
C PHE A 91 -5.95 4.84 -11.25
N THR A 92 -5.89 5.62 -10.19
CA THR A 92 -5.31 6.96 -10.19
C THR A 92 -4.40 7.08 -8.99
N ASP A 93 -3.62 8.14 -8.97
CA ASP A 93 -2.92 8.53 -7.76
C ASP A 93 -3.85 8.57 -6.53
N ALA A 94 -3.26 8.27 -5.37
CA ALA A 94 -3.92 8.43 -4.09
C ALA A 94 -4.40 9.88 -3.91
N PRO A 95 -5.54 10.10 -3.25
CA PRO A 95 -6.05 11.43 -2.96
C PRO A 95 -5.04 12.28 -2.17
N VAL A 96 -5.07 13.58 -2.40
CA VAL A 96 -4.31 14.58 -1.65
C VAL A 96 -5.24 15.35 -0.72
N THR A 97 -4.71 15.80 0.41
CA THR A 97 -5.45 16.51 1.47
C THR A 97 -5.63 18.01 1.16
N ALA A 98 -4.76 18.55 0.31
CA ALA A 98 -4.83 19.92 -0.19
C ALA A 98 -4.26 20.02 -1.62
N THR A 99 -4.63 21.07 -2.36
CA THR A 99 -4.03 21.39 -3.66
C THR A 99 -2.52 21.56 -3.53
N GLY A 100 -1.74 20.88 -4.37
CA GLY A 100 -0.28 20.84 -4.27
C GLY A 100 0.26 19.89 -3.19
N GLY A 101 -0.60 19.19 -2.46
CA GLY A 101 -0.23 18.21 -1.44
C GLY A 101 0.36 16.92 -1.99
N ARG A 102 1.02 16.17 -1.10
CA ARG A 102 1.62 14.87 -1.38
C ARG A 102 0.57 13.75 -1.31
N PRO A 103 0.53 12.79 -2.26
CA PRO A 103 -0.29 11.60 -2.09
C PRO A 103 0.26 10.74 -0.95
N GLY A 104 -0.62 10.32 -0.05
CA GLY A 104 -0.30 9.36 0.99
C GLY A 104 -0.47 7.93 0.50
N SER A 105 0.59 7.12 0.58
CA SER A 105 0.52 5.68 0.30
C SER A 105 1.66 4.95 0.99
N VAL A 106 1.55 3.62 1.03
CA VAL A 106 2.57 2.72 1.57
C VAL A 106 3.11 1.88 0.43
N LEU A 107 4.43 1.90 0.24
CA LEU A 107 5.08 1.12 -0.81
C LEU A 107 4.95 -0.38 -0.49
N GLY A 108 4.27 -1.09 -1.38
CA GLY A 108 4.23 -2.55 -1.39
C GLY A 108 5.29 -3.12 -2.34
N GLY A 109 5.24 -4.43 -2.54
CA GLY A 109 6.09 -5.13 -3.50
C GLY A 109 6.70 -6.42 -2.93
N THR A 110 7.39 -7.12 -3.80
CA THR A 110 8.09 -8.37 -3.49
C THR A 110 9.56 -8.21 -3.88
N GLY A 111 10.45 -8.56 -2.96
CA GLY A 111 11.89 -8.64 -3.24
C GLY A 111 12.33 -10.07 -3.50
N ILE A 112 13.49 -10.22 -4.12
CA ILE A 112 14.17 -11.50 -4.29
C ILE A 112 15.37 -11.52 -3.35
N ALA A 113 15.54 -12.60 -2.60
CA ALA A 113 16.66 -12.78 -1.67
C ALA A 113 17.29 -14.16 -1.86
N ILE A 114 18.61 -14.21 -1.70
CA ILE A 114 19.38 -15.46 -1.69
C ILE A 114 19.65 -15.82 -0.24
N SER A 115 19.30 -17.04 0.16
CA SER A 115 19.59 -17.53 1.51
C SER A 115 21.09 -17.59 1.75
N ILE A 116 21.55 -17.24 2.95
CA ILE A 116 22.96 -17.36 3.36
C ILE A 116 23.52 -18.79 3.23
N ARG A 117 22.65 -19.81 3.13
CA ARG A 117 23.01 -21.22 2.94
C ARG A 117 23.19 -21.60 1.47
N CYS A 118 22.92 -20.68 0.55
CA CYS A 118 23.02 -20.90 -0.89
C CYS A 118 24.29 -20.23 -1.41
N THR A 119 25.20 -21.04 -1.97
CA THR A 119 26.23 -20.53 -2.88
C THR A 119 25.59 -20.46 -4.26
N PRO A 120 25.28 -19.27 -4.82
CA PRO A 120 24.51 -19.17 -6.03
C PRO A 120 25.29 -19.75 -7.23
N PRO A 121 24.77 -20.79 -7.91
CA PRO A 121 25.43 -21.32 -9.10
C PRO A 121 25.34 -20.30 -10.25
N PRO A 122 26.23 -20.37 -11.26
CA PRO A 122 26.20 -19.47 -12.41
C PRO A 122 24.83 -19.39 -13.09
N ALA A 123 24.10 -20.51 -13.17
CA ALA A 123 22.76 -20.54 -13.75
C ALA A 123 21.72 -19.71 -12.96
N LEU A 124 21.83 -19.67 -11.64
CA LEU A 124 20.95 -18.83 -10.80
C LEU A 124 21.27 -17.34 -11.02
N ILE A 125 22.56 -17.00 -11.10
CA ILE A 125 22.99 -15.61 -11.36
C ILE A 125 22.45 -15.16 -12.72
N ALA A 126 22.66 -15.95 -13.77
CA ALA A 126 22.16 -15.65 -15.11
C ALA A 126 20.63 -15.51 -15.14
N HIS A 127 19.90 -16.33 -14.38
CA HIS A 127 18.45 -16.21 -14.27
C HIS A 127 18.03 -14.89 -13.59
N LEU A 128 18.71 -14.48 -12.53
CA LEU A 128 18.43 -13.21 -11.85
C LEU A 128 18.78 -12.00 -12.71
N GLU A 129 19.89 -12.06 -13.45
CA GLU A 129 20.27 -11.02 -14.43
C GLU A 129 19.23 -10.88 -15.53
N TRP A 130 18.77 -12.00 -16.10
CA TRP A 130 17.67 -12.01 -17.07
C TRP A 130 16.40 -11.43 -16.47
N LEU A 131 16.00 -11.89 -15.27
CA LEU A 131 14.77 -11.46 -14.61
C LEU A 131 14.75 -9.95 -14.36
N MET A 132 15.92 -9.38 -14.03
CA MET A 132 16.09 -7.96 -13.73
C MET A 132 16.45 -7.11 -14.96
N SER A 133 16.56 -7.70 -16.16
CA SER A 133 16.92 -6.97 -17.37
C SER A 133 15.81 -5.99 -17.79
N PRO A 134 16.15 -4.84 -18.39
CA PRO A 134 15.15 -3.91 -18.90
C PRO A 134 14.13 -4.55 -19.85
N GLU A 135 14.59 -5.47 -20.71
CA GLU A 135 13.75 -6.19 -21.66
C GLU A 135 12.73 -7.07 -20.95
N THR A 136 13.17 -7.91 -20.01
CA THR A 136 12.27 -8.79 -19.25
C THR A 136 11.27 -8.00 -18.42
N GLN A 137 11.70 -6.86 -17.87
CA GLN A 137 10.84 -5.98 -17.07
C GLN A 137 9.83 -5.20 -17.91
N ALA A 138 10.14 -4.89 -19.18
CA ALA A 138 9.24 -4.17 -20.08
C ALA A 138 8.38 -5.10 -20.97
N ASP A 139 8.74 -6.37 -21.10
CA ASP A 139 8.04 -7.33 -21.97
C ASP A 139 7.47 -8.52 -21.18
N PHE A 140 8.32 -9.46 -20.76
CA PHE A 140 7.89 -10.71 -20.13
C PHE A 140 7.06 -10.51 -18.84
N ILE A 141 7.53 -9.67 -17.91
CA ILE A 141 6.82 -9.48 -16.64
C ILE A 141 5.41 -8.90 -16.87
N PRO A 142 5.25 -7.80 -17.64
CA PRO A 142 3.92 -7.32 -18.00
C PRO A 142 3.11 -8.29 -18.86
N SER A 143 3.69 -9.10 -19.75
CA SER A 143 2.94 -10.03 -20.60
C SER A 143 2.26 -11.14 -19.78
N GLU A 144 2.91 -11.56 -18.70
CA GLU A 144 2.41 -12.55 -17.75
C GLU A 144 1.56 -11.92 -16.62
N ALA A 145 1.03 -10.70 -16.84
CA ALA A 145 0.24 -9.95 -15.87
C ALA A 145 0.95 -9.66 -14.54
N GLY A 146 2.28 -9.72 -14.53
CA GLY A 146 3.14 -9.30 -13.44
C GLY A 146 3.30 -7.79 -13.39
N GLN A 147 3.76 -7.30 -12.24
CA GLN A 147 4.09 -5.89 -12.05
C GLN A 147 5.61 -5.74 -12.03
N PRO A 148 6.20 -5.03 -13.02
CA PRO A 148 7.64 -4.85 -13.09
C PRO A 148 8.16 -3.96 -11.95
N GLY A 149 9.42 -4.17 -11.57
CA GLY A 149 10.12 -3.39 -10.54
C GLY A 149 10.93 -2.21 -11.09
N LEU A 150 11.15 -2.13 -12.41
CA LEU A 150 11.92 -1.05 -13.01
C LEU A 150 11.04 0.13 -13.46
N ARG A 151 11.46 1.36 -13.15
CA ARG A 151 10.81 2.59 -13.60
C ARG A 151 10.69 2.69 -15.12
N SER A 152 11.72 2.24 -15.85
CA SER A 152 11.71 2.27 -17.32
C SER A 152 10.52 1.50 -17.91
N ALA A 153 10.13 0.37 -17.31
CA ALA A 153 8.96 -0.39 -17.75
C ALA A 153 7.64 0.34 -17.44
N TRP A 154 7.59 1.12 -16.36
CA TRP A 154 6.42 1.91 -15.99
C TRP A 154 6.23 3.12 -16.90
N GLU A 155 7.32 3.63 -17.48
CA GLU A 155 7.34 4.74 -18.43
C GLU A 155 7.17 4.27 -19.87
N ASP A 156 7.33 2.97 -20.17
CA ASP A 156 7.20 2.42 -21.50
C ASP A 156 5.79 2.60 -22.09
N ASP A 157 5.73 3.03 -23.35
CA ASP A 157 4.47 3.28 -24.05
C ASP A 157 3.71 1.98 -24.37
N GLY A 158 4.40 0.90 -24.70
CA GLY A 158 3.82 -0.41 -24.98
C GLY A 158 3.15 -1.00 -23.74
N VAL A 159 3.85 -1.01 -22.62
CA VAL A 159 3.35 -1.48 -21.32
C VAL A 159 2.10 -0.69 -20.92
N ASN A 160 2.13 0.65 -21.01
CA ASN A 160 0.98 1.47 -20.66
C ASN A 160 -0.20 1.27 -21.62
N ARG A 161 0.03 1.09 -22.93
CA ARG A 161 -1.06 0.74 -23.86
C ARG A 161 -1.69 -0.60 -23.51
N ALA A 162 -0.90 -1.61 -23.15
CA ALA A 162 -1.39 -2.94 -22.80
C ALA A 162 -2.22 -2.95 -21.51
N TRP A 163 -1.90 -2.06 -20.56
CA TRP A 163 -2.49 -2.00 -19.22
C TRP A 163 -3.32 -0.75 -18.95
N GLY A 164 -3.87 -0.12 -20.00
CA GLY A 164 -4.83 0.98 -19.86
C GLY A 164 -4.27 2.24 -19.16
N GLY A 165 -2.95 2.44 -19.22
CA GLY A 165 -2.25 3.56 -18.58
C GLY A 165 -2.05 3.41 -17.07
N PHE A 166 -2.28 2.22 -16.49
CA PHE A 166 -2.18 1.96 -15.05
C PHE A 166 -0.92 2.53 -14.41
N TYR A 167 0.26 2.22 -14.97
CA TYR A 167 1.54 2.58 -14.36
C TYR A 167 1.76 4.09 -14.31
N ARG A 168 1.48 4.79 -15.42
CA ARG A 168 1.54 6.27 -15.46
C ARG A 168 0.52 6.92 -14.54
N ALA A 169 -0.69 6.36 -14.44
CA ALA A 169 -1.78 6.94 -13.67
C ALA A 169 -1.54 6.93 -12.15
N ILE A 170 -0.63 6.08 -11.65
CA ILE A 170 -0.29 5.95 -10.24
C ILE A 170 1.14 6.37 -9.91
N ALA A 171 1.93 6.81 -10.90
CA ALA A 171 3.37 7.00 -10.76
C ALA A 171 3.73 7.96 -9.61
N ARG A 172 3.03 9.09 -9.48
CA ARG A 172 3.30 10.08 -8.43
C ARG A 172 3.08 9.49 -7.03
N THR A 173 2.08 8.64 -6.87
CA THR A 173 1.80 7.94 -5.61
C THR A 173 2.91 6.99 -5.23
N LEU A 174 3.49 6.29 -6.20
CA LEU A 174 4.59 5.37 -5.95
C LEU A 174 5.89 6.12 -5.66
N ASP A 175 6.14 7.22 -6.37
CA ASP A 175 7.29 8.11 -6.13
C ASP A 175 7.26 8.71 -4.72
N SER A 176 6.06 8.95 -4.19
CA SER A 176 5.86 9.52 -2.87
C SER A 176 5.49 8.50 -1.80
N ALA A 177 5.46 7.21 -2.11
CA ALA A 177 5.01 6.19 -1.17
C ALA A 177 5.99 6.06 0.00
N TRP A 178 5.46 5.90 1.20
CA TRP A 178 6.26 5.66 2.40
C TRP A 178 6.65 4.19 2.50
N VAL A 179 7.91 3.93 2.86
CA VAL A 179 8.43 2.59 3.07
C VAL A 179 8.29 2.22 4.53
N ARG A 180 7.76 1.03 4.79
CA ARG A 180 7.54 0.52 6.15
C ARG A 180 8.89 0.27 6.85
N PRO A 181 8.96 0.43 8.19
CA PRO A 181 10.12 0.04 8.98
C PRO A 181 10.44 -1.45 8.79
N ARG A 182 11.74 -1.78 8.82
CA ARG A 182 12.26 -3.12 8.51
C ARG A 182 12.68 -3.92 9.75
N HIS A 183 12.45 -3.40 10.95
CA HIS A 183 12.77 -4.09 12.20
C HIS A 183 11.83 -5.29 12.45
N PRO A 184 12.28 -6.34 13.16
CA PRO A 184 11.53 -7.59 13.31
C PRO A 184 10.13 -7.44 13.95
N GLY A 185 9.98 -6.48 14.86
CA GLY A 185 8.71 -6.24 15.55
C GLY A 185 7.60 -5.62 14.68
N TRP A 186 7.93 -5.10 13.49
CA TRP A 186 6.97 -4.37 12.65
C TRP A 186 5.76 -5.22 12.23
N ILE A 187 5.97 -6.49 11.89
CA ILE A 187 4.88 -7.36 11.39
C ILE A 187 3.84 -7.65 12.48
N ALA A 188 4.31 -7.91 13.71
CA ALA A 188 3.44 -8.10 14.86
C ALA A 188 2.64 -6.82 15.16
N PHE A 189 3.33 -5.67 15.22
CA PHE A 189 2.69 -4.36 15.38
C PHE A 189 1.63 -4.10 14.31
N GLN A 190 1.97 -4.30 13.04
CA GLN A 190 1.06 -4.04 11.93
C GLN A 190 -0.24 -4.85 12.06
N THR A 191 -0.13 -6.08 12.56
CA THR A 191 -1.28 -6.98 12.78
C THR A 191 -2.15 -6.48 13.93
N GLU A 192 -1.55 -6.25 15.10
CA GLU A 192 -2.23 -5.82 16.31
C GLU A 192 -2.85 -4.42 16.16
N ALA A 193 -2.09 -3.45 15.66
CA ALA A 193 -2.56 -2.09 15.41
C ALA A 193 -3.68 -2.06 14.37
N SER A 194 -3.63 -2.93 13.35
CA SER A 194 -4.72 -3.05 12.40
C SER A 194 -6.00 -3.57 13.04
N ALA A 195 -5.93 -4.52 13.98
CA ALA A 195 -7.09 -5.02 14.70
C ALA A 195 -7.67 -3.93 15.60
N LEU A 196 -6.80 -3.28 16.39
CA LEU A 196 -7.14 -2.18 17.27
C LEU A 196 -7.90 -1.07 16.53
N LEU A 197 -7.40 -0.64 15.37
CA LEU A 197 -8.06 0.40 14.57
C LEU A 197 -9.43 -0.04 14.05
N ARG A 198 -9.60 -1.30 13.62
CA ARG A 198 -10.91 -1.79 13.18
C ARG A 198 -11.92 -1.75 14.33
N ASP A 199 -11.53 -2.26 15.50
CA ASP A 199 -12.40 -2.25 16.68
C ASP A 199 -12.74 -0.82 17.11
N ALA A 200 -11.79 0.11 17.03
CA ALA A 200 -12.00 1.52 17.35
C ALA A 200 -12.93 2.24 16.36
N LEU A 201 -12.89 1.87 15.09
CA LEU A 201 -13.80 2.40 14.07
C LEU A 201 -15.24 1.92 14.28
N GLU A 202 -15.42 0.64 14.63
CA GLU A 202 -16.75 0.06 14.89
C GLU A 202 -17.34 0.53 16.22
N SER A 203 -16.54 0.57 17.29
CA SER A 203 -17.00 0.95 18.64
C SER A 203 -17.12 2.46 18.88
N GLY A 204 -16.52 3.30 18.01
CA GLY A 204 -16.47 4.74 18.23
C GLY A 204 -15.55 5.16 19.39
N ALA A 205 -14.53 4.36 19.71
CA ALA A 205 -13.63 4.63 20.83
C ALA A 205 -12.96 6.03 20.74
N PRO A 206 -12.75 6.76 21.86
CA PRO A 206 -12.17 8.11 21.83
C PRO A 206 -10.77 8.16 21.21
N ASP A 207 -10.49 9.17 20.38
CA ASP A 207 -9.23 9.26 19.63
C ASP A 207 -7.98 9.25 20.51
N ALA A 208 -8.00 9.94 21.66
CA ALA A 208 -6.86 9.94 22.60
C ALA A 208 -6.51 8.53 23.08
N ALA A 209 -7.53 7.71 23.38
CA ALA A 209 -7.33 6.34 23.83
C ALA A 209 -6.82 5.44 22.69
N VAL A 210 -7.30 5.66 21.46
CA VAL A 210 -6.84 4.92 20.28
C VAL A 210 -5.37 5.25 19.99
N LEU A 211 -5.03 6.53 19.93
CA LEU A 211 -3.67 6.99 19.64
C LEU A 211 -2.67 6.57 20.72
N GLY A 212 -3.04 6.67 22.00
CA GLY A 212 -2.20 6.18 23.11
C GLY A 212 -1.89 4.68 22.96
N ARG A 213 -2.90 3.85 22.71
CA ARG A 213 -2.68 2.42 22.52
C ARG A 213 -1.88 2.09 21.26
N LEU A 214 -2.03 2.84 20.17
CA LEU A 214 -1.20 2.69 18.98
C LEU A 214 0.27 3.00 19.29
N GLN A 215 0.52 4.07 20.03
CA GLN A 215 1.85 4.46 20.47
C GLN A 215 2.49 3.40 21.39
N ASP A 216 1.74 2.86 22.35
CA ASP A 216 2.23 1.79 23.23
C ASP A 216 2.65 0.55 22.43
N ARG A 217 1.82 0.14 21.45
CA ARG A 217 2.12 -0.99 20.57
C ARG A 217 3.32 -0.73 19.68
N TYR A 218 3.47 0.51 19.21
CA TYR A 218 4.64 0.90 18.43
C TYR A 218 5.92 0.82 19.27
N ALA A 219 5.93 1.34 20.50
CA ALA A 219 7.08 1.27 21.40
C ALA A 219 7.51 -0.19 21.68
N VAL A 220 6.55 -1.10 21.92
CA VAL A 220 6.84 -2.54 22.08
C VAL A 220 7.50 -3.11 20.83
N SER A 221 7.06 -2.70 19.64
CA SER A 221 7.60 -3.19 18.37
C SER A 221 9.06 -2.79 18.12
N ARG A 222 9.48 -1.67 18.70
CA ARG A 222 10.84 -1.12 18.61
C ARG A 222 11.81 -1.78 19.57
N ALA A 223 11.33 -2.26 20.72
CA ALA A 223 12.16 -2.95 21.72
C ALA A 223 12.84 -4.24 21.20
N GLY A 224 12.40 -4.78 20.06
CA GLY A 224 12.98 -5.96 19.41
C GLY A 224 14.23 -5.71 18.54
N GLY A 225 14.76 -4.48 18.49
CA GLY A 225 16.01 -4.13 17.79
C GLY A 225 15.86 -2.94 16.81
N GLU A 226 17.00 -2.32 16.48
CA GLU A 226 17.10 -1.20 15.54
C GLU A 226 16.77 -1.59 14.09
N GLU A 227 16.57 -0.59 13.22
CA GLU A 227 16.34 -0.82 11.79
C GLU A 227 17.56 -1.51 11.15
N ILE A 228 17.34 -2.68 10.54
CA ILE A 228 18.29 -3.31 9.61
C ILE A 228 18.11 -2.67 8.24
#